data_AF-A0AAW0FRA8-F1
#
_entry.id   AF-A0AAW0FRA8-F1
#
_cell.length_a   1.000
_cell.length_b   1.000
_cell.length_c   1.000
_cell.angle_alpha   90.00
_cell.angle_beta   90.00
_cell.angle_gamma   90.00
#
_symmetry.space_group_name_H-M   'P 1'
#
loop_
_entity.id
_entity.type
_entity.pdbx_description
1 polymer ?
#
loop_
_entity_poly.entity_id
_entity_poly.type
_entity_poly.pdbx_seq_one_letter_code
_entity_poly.pdbx_strand_id
1 'polypeptide(L)'
;MTDYENELLDDFESEDEQVEVQPEVEVHHDKLSSVLSDSNNGIISDRIGQYDTVQDITKISKIKPIIPELRTKIQEYSNDETVDYLELLSSVNQAHENDEYKFILQINELSNLINNEIAMIHNFIKINYKPVFSELETLVLNPVDYSKIVMLINQDLKNIKSYEDELKRITTNEKVLIIIMAGLQQSPKQVQLEDEVFLNVLKACSLVLELNEILVELSSFISVKLSKFCPNVSAIIGPLTTSQLLIATGSLRQLSLTPACNIPSLGVKDLSSTTKTNPGPIRATGYLYHCDLINFLPKEIMKQAMRIEIENKIDKLLTPPEMTNDKALPIPIESKSKKRGGRRFRKMKERFQMSDLRKAQNKMEFGKEEDSIINAMGEEVGLGMSKSGGQGRLNININANTNAKMSKSMINRLQKQKQSSANDTLDTFTLSNPETEPNTSINSLATLLSIAGNKWFTGMKRLQDEGNDTNKKPKF
;
A
#
# COMPACT_ATOMS: atom_id res chain seq x y z
N MET A 1 35.07 -15.19 81.08
CA MET A 1 34.53 -15.79 79.84
C MET A 1 33.19 -15.13 79.48
N THR A 2 33.14 -13.81 79.66
CA THR A 2 31.96 -12.93 79.49
C THR A 2 32.37 -11.57 78.95
N ASP A 3 33.66 -11.37 78.64
CA ASP A 3 34.19 -10.09 78.15
C ASP A 3 34.38 -10.17 76.62
N TYR A 4 34.76 -11.33 76.09
CA TYR A 4 34.83 -11.58 74.64
C TYR A 4 33.48 -11.73 73.94
N GLU A 5 32.41 -12.05 74.67
CA GLU A 5 31.05 -12.09 74.10
C GLU A 5 30.46 -10.68 73.97
N ASN A 6 30.76 -9.79 74.92
CA ASN A 6 30.31 -8.40 74.85
C ASN A 6 31.12 -7.58 73.82
N GLU A 7 32.40 -7.90 73.63
CA GLU A 7 33.25 -7.25 72.63
C GLU A 7 32.88 -7.66 71.18
N LEU A 8 32.17 -8.79 70.99
CA LEU A 8 31.62 -9.22 69.71
C LEU A 8 30.20 -8.70 69.45
N LEU A 9 29.46 -8.31 70.49
CA LEU A 9 28.18 -7.62 70.35
C LEU A 9 28.36 -6.12 70.06
N ASP A 10 29.39 -5.48 70.61
CA ASP A 10 29.69 -4.06 70.35
C ASP A 10 30.11 -3.79 68.89
N ASP A 11 30.66 -4.80 68.18
CA ASP A 11 30.93 -4.72 66.73
C ASP A 11 29.67 -4.90 65.86
N PHE A 12 28.54 -5.36 66.43
CA PHE A 12 27.26 -5.52 65.72
C PHE A 12 26.21 -4.45 66.09
N GLU A 13 26.41 -3.66 67.14
CA GLU A 13 25.50 -2.58 67.55
C GLU A 13 25.98 -1.16 67.18
N SER A 14 27.00 -1.03 66.32
CA SER A 14 27.48 0.26 65.79
C SER A 14 27.08 0.53 64.33
N GLU A 15 25.87 0.11 63.94
CA GLU A 15 25.19 0.62 62.72
C GLU A 15 23.82 1.19 63.10
N ASP A 16 23.82 2.37 63.75
CA ASP A 16 22.71 3.30 63.70
C ASP A 16 23.21 4.67 64.18
N GLU A 17 23.83 5.45 63.29
CA GLU A 17 23.58 6.89 63.26
C GLU A 17 24.16 7.56 62.00
N GLN A 18 23.33 8.46 61.46
CA GLN A 18 23.57 9.39 60.34
C GLN A 18 23.38 8.80 58.94
N VAL A 19 22.12 8.55 58.61
CA VAL A 19 21.58 8.84 57.27
C VAL A 19 21.82 10.33 57.01
N GLU A 20 22.98 10.65 56.46
CA GLU A 20 23.26 11.95 55.88
C GLU A 20 22.38 12.07 54.63
N VAL A 21 21.46 13.02 54.67
CA VAL A 21 20.53 13.39 53.59
C VAL A 21 21.35 13.70 52.34
N GLN A 22 21.51 12.73 51.46
CA GLN A 22 21.89 12.96 50.07
C GLN A 22 20.64 13.41 49.32
N PRO A 23 20.76 14.44 48.46
CA PRO A 23 19.60 15.18 47.98
C PRO A 23 18.72 14.26 47.13
N GLU A 24 17.41 14.43 47.33
CA GLU A 24 16.36 14.02 46.42
C GLU A 24 16.80 14.26 44.97
N VAL A 25 17.12 13.19 44.24
CA VAL A 25 17.03 13.18 42.78
C VAL A 25 15.68 12.56 42.43
N GLU A 26 14.62 13.16 42.96
CA GLU A 26 13.33 13.13 42.30
C GLU A 26 13.16 14.44 41.52
N VAL A 27 12.27 14.39 40.53
CA VAL A 27 11.81 15.51 39.69
C VAL A 27 12.65 15.77 38.44
N HIS A 28 12.75 14.80 37.52
CA HIS A 28 12.77 15.11 36.07
C HIS A 28 12.20 13.99 35.17
N HIS A 29 11.46 13.01 35.71
CA HIS A 29 10.92 11.89 34.92
C HIS A 29 9.49 12.10 34.38
N ASP A 30 8.80 13.18 34.79
CA ASP A 30 7.34 13.29 34.64
C ASP A 30 6.82 14.04 33.39
N LYS A 31 7.68 14.71 32.62
CA LYS A 31 7.23 15.44 31.41
C LYS A 31 7.07 14.52 30.19
N LEU A 32 7.90 13.49 30.07
CA LEU A 32 7.85 12.52 28.97
C LEU A 32 6.68 11.54 29.12
N SER A 33 6.46 11.03 30.33
CA SER A 33 5.37 10.09 30.65
C SER A 33 3.98 10.75 30.57
N SER A 34 3.85 12.00 31.04
CA SER A 34 2.57 12.74 30.99
C SER A 34 2.11 13.06 29.56
N VAL A 35 3.03 13.36 28.64
CA VAL A 35 2.70 13.58 27.23
C VAL A 35 2.26 12.28 26.54
N LEU A 36 2.80 11.14 26.95
CA LEU A 36 2.39 9.82 26.46
C LEU A 36 0.98 9.43 26.95
N SER A 37 0.65 9.69 28.22
CA SER A 37 -0.67 9.37 28.78
C SER A 37 -1.81 10.24 28.25
N ASP A 38 -1.55 11.54 28.01
CA ASP A 38 -2.56 12.49 27.52
C ASP A 38 -2.95 12.26 26.04
N SER A 39 -2.14 11.49 25.31
CA SER A 39 -2.27 11.31 23.86
C SER A 39 -3.25 10.21 23.45
N ASN A 40 -3.60 9.30 24.37
CA ASN A 40 -4.54 8.20 24.08
C ASN A 40 -6.02 8.63 24.04
N ASN A 41 -6.37 9.86 24.46
CA ASN A 41 -7.76 10.33 24.56
C ASN A 41 -8.06 11.65 23.80
N GLY A 42 -7.29 12.00 22.77
CA GLY A 42 -7.48 13.25 22.02
C GLY A 42 -8.02 13.03 20.61
N ILE A 43 -9.34 13.03 20.47
CA ILE A 43 -10.07 13.03 19.20
C ILE A 43 -9.48 14.10 18.26
N ILE A 44 -8.89 13.64 17.14
CA ILE A 44 -8.27 14.49 16.11
C ILE A 44 -9.26 15.55 15.58
N SER A 45 -10.57 15.28 15.60
CA SER A 45 -11.59 16.24 15.15
C SER A 45 -11.81 17.44 16.07
N ASP A 46 -11.62 17.31 17.39
CA ASP A 46 -11.84 18.42 18.33
C ASP A 46 -10.70 19.44 18.29
N ARG A 47 -9.48 18.96 17.99
CA ARG A 47 -8.33 19.85 17.77
C ARG A 47 -8.45 20.59 16.44
N ILE A 48 -9.09 20.00 15.44
CA ILE A 48 -9.33 20.62 14.13
C ILE A 48 -10.26 21.84 14.21
N GLY A 49 -11.28 21.79 15.07
CA GLY A 49 -12.22 22.90 15.25
C GLY A 49 -11.66 24.14 15.97
N GLN A 50 -10.53 24.02 16.66
CA GLN A 50 -9.90 25.15 17.35
C GLN A 50 -8.95 25.98 16.46
N TYR A 51 -8.66 25.54 15.22
CA TYR A 51 -7.70 26.22 14.35
C TYR A 51 -8.17 27.57 13.77
N ASP A 52 -9.48 27.83 13.73
CA ASP A 52 -10.01 29.12 13.26
C ASP A 52 -9.72 30.28 14.23
N THR A 53 -9.28 30.01 15.47
CA THR A 53 -9.16 31.02 16.52
C THR A 53 -7.77 31.17 17.15
N VAL A 54 -6.78 30.33 16.82
CA VAL A 54 -5.48 30.36 17.51
C VAL A 54 -4.39 31.06 16.71
N GLN A 55 -3.89 32.17 17.26
CA GLN A 55 -2.87 33.04 16.67
C GLN A 55 -1.41 32.53 16.83
N ASP A 56 -1.13 31.47 17.61
CA ASP A 56 0.23 30.94 17.81
C ASP A 56 0.26 29.40 17.82
N ILE A 57 0.64 28.78 16.70
CA ILE A 57 0.86 27.31 16.58
C ILE A 57 2.00 26.82 17.49
N THR A 58 2.96 27.70 17.82
CA THR A 58 4.09 27.40 18.70
C THR A 58 3.67 27.02 20.12
N LYS A 59 2.48 27.46 20.56
CA LYS A 59 1.88 27.09 21.85
C LYS A 59 1.07 25.78 21.78
N ILE A 60 0.71 25.31 20.58
CA ILE A 60 -0.07 24.09 20.37
C ILE A 60 0.84 22.85 20.31
N SER A 61 2.05 22.96 19.75
CA SER A 61 2.98 21.82 19.72
C SER A 61 3.44 21.48 21.13
N LYS A 62 3.03 20.31 21.61
CA LYS A 62 3.41 19.80 22.94
C LYS A 62 4.84 19.28 22.95
N ILE A 63 5.40 18.99 21.77
CA ILE A 63 6.71 18.34 21.60
C ILE A 63 7.85 19.36 21.52
N LYS A 64 7.63 20.58 21.00
CA LYS A 64 8.66 21.63 20.92
C LYS A 64 9.46 21.89 22.22
N PRO A 65 8.85 21.95 23.43
CA PRO A 65 9.63 22.14 24.66
C PRO A 65 10.46 20.91 25.08
N ILE A 66 10.19 19.73 24.53
CA ILE A 66 10.83 18.45 24.92
C ILE A 66 12.03 18.15 24.01
N ILE A 67 12.10 18.78 22.83
CA ILE A 67 13.22 18.70 21.88
C ILE A 67 14.62 18.81 22.53
N PRO A 68 14.92 19.84 23.35
CA PRO A 68 16.25 19.97 23.94
C PRO A 68 16.56 18.86 24.95
N GLU A 69 15.57 18.40 25.72
CA GLU A 69 15.71 17.31 26.68
C GLU A 69 15.95 15.95 25.99
N LEU A 70 15.33 15.75 24.82
CA LEU A 70 15.56 14.54 24.02
C LEU A 70 16.96 14.53 23.43
N ARG A 71 17.43 15.66 22.90
CA ARG A 71 18.79 15.77 22.37
C ARG A 71 19.83 15.45 23.45
N THR A 72 19.64 15.94 24.68
CA THR A 72 20.53 15.62 25.80
C THR A 72 20.50 14.14 26.17
N LYS A 73 19.31 13.52 26.25
CA LYS A 73 19.17 12.09 26.56
C LYS A 73 19.70 11.18 25.45
N ILE A 74 19.50 11.54 24.18
CA ILE A 74 20.09 10.82 23.03
C ILE A 74 21.61 10.85 23.12
N GLN A 75 22.20 12.00 23.48
CA GLN A 75 23.64 12.13 23.64
C GLN A 75 24.18 11.32 24.81
N GLU A 76 23.43 11.23 25.91
CA GLU A 76 23.77 10.42 27.09
C GLU A 76 23.79 8.91 26.78
N TYR A 77 22.73 8.39 26.15
CA TYR A 77 22.60 6.97 25.79
C TYR A 77 23.35 6.59 24.50
N SER A 78 23.91 7.56 23.77
CA SER A 78 24.77 7.30 22.60
C SER A 78 26.22 6.98 22.99
N ASN A 79 26.65 7.30 24.20
CA ASN A 79 28.00 7.00 24.66
C ASN A 79 28.08 5.54 25.11
N ASP A 80 28.92 4.72 24.47
CA ASP A 80 28.98 3.28 24.79
C ASP A 80 29.57 3.01 26.19
N GLU A 81 30.49 3.85 26.68
CA GLU A 81 31.10 3.73 28.01
C GLU A 81 30.10 3.90 29.16
N THR A 82 29.11 4.79 29.00
CA THR A 82 28.07 5.01 30.02
C THR A 82 27.05 3.88 30.01
N VAL A 83 26.79 3.30 28.84
CA VAL A 83 25.88 2.15 28.66
C VAL A 83 26.46 0.88 29.28
N ASP A 84 27.75 0.59 29.06
CA ASP A 84 28.43 -0.57 29.65
C ASP A 84 28.42 -0.50 31.20
N TYR A 85 28.61 0.71 31.75
CA TYR A 85 28.52 0.95 33.18
C TYR A 85 27.09 0.76 33.73
N LEU A 86 26.07 1.29 33.03
CA LEU A 86 24.66 1.12 33.40
C LEU A 86 24.18 -0.33 33.29
N GLU A 87 24.69 -1.10 32.32
CA GLU A 87 24.40 -2.53 32.14
C GLU A 87 25.04 -3.38 33.24
N LEU A 88 26.24 -3.00 33.72
CA LEU A 88 26.84 -3.62 34.89
C LEU A 88 26.02 -3.35 36.15
N LEU A 89 25.59 -2.10 36.37
CA LEU A 89 24.74 -1.74 37.52
C LEU A 89 23.38 -2.45 37.51
N SER A 90 22.72 -2.56 36.35
CA SER A 90 21.44 -3.27 36.24
C SER A 90 21.58 -4.78 36.49
N SER A 91 22.70 -5.37 36.04
CA SER A 91 23.02 -6.78 36.30
C SER A 91 23.23 -7.07 37.79
N VAL A 92 23.83 -6.12 38.53
CA VAL A 92 24.02 -6.19 39.98
C VAL A 92 22.69 -6.04 40.72
N ASN A 93 21.80 -5.16 40.23
CA ASN A 93 20.50 -4.90 40.87
C ASN A 93 19.39 -5.89 40.49
N GLN A 94 19.67 -6.94 39.69
CA GLN A 94 18.67 -7.90 39.18
C GLN A 94 17.45 -7.24 38.50
N ALA A 95 17.61 -6.03 37.97
CA ALA A 95 16.55 -5.36 37.22
C ALA A 95 16.54 -5.91 35.79
N HIS A 96 15.48 -6.64 35.42
CA HIS A 96 15.35 -7.25 34.09
C HIS A 96 15.10 -6.24 32.95
N GLU A 97 14.90 -4.95 33.26
CA GLU A 97 14.69 -3.89 32.28
C GLU A 97 15.73 -2.79 32.43
N ASN A 98 16.68 -2.73 31.50
CA ASN A 98 17.63 -1.64 31.39
C ASN A 98 16.89 -0.32 31.10
N ASP A 99 17.31 0.78 31.71
CA ASP A 99 16.69 2.09 31.47
C ASP A 99 16.85 2.54 30.00
N GLU A 100 17.90 2.09 29.32
CA GLU A 100 18.09 2.21 27.87
C GLU A 100 16.93 1.58 27.08
N TYR A 101 16.46 0.39 27.50
CA TYR A 101 15.35 -0.31 26.86
C TYR A 101 14.04 0.47 27.02
N LYS A 102 13.78 1.01 28.22
CA LYS A 102 12.62 1.86 28.49
C LYS A 102 12.68 3.14 27.66
N PHE A 103 13.85 3.77 27.56
CA PHE A 103 14.05 4.97 26.77
C PHE A 103 13.82 4.73 25.26
N ILE A 104 14.28 3.61 24.71
CA ILE A 104 14.04 3.28 23.29
C ILE A 104 12.56 3.00 23.02
N LEU A 105 11.85 2.35 23.94
CA LEU A 105 10.39 2.21 23.83
C LEU A 105 9.69 3.58 23.86
N GLN A 106 10.10 4.47 24.75
CA GLN A 106 9.58 5.85 24.81
C GLN A 106 9.87 6.64 23.53
N ILE A 107 11.06 6.51 22.95
CA ILE A 107 11.41 7.12 21.66
C ILE A 107 10.46 6.63 20.56
N ASN A 108 10.19 5.33 20.52
CA ASN A 108 9.32 4.74 19.50
C ASN A 108 7.89 5.32 19.59
N GLU A 109 7.33 5.41 20.80
CA GLU A 109 6.02 6.05 21.01
C GLU A 109 6.05 7.54 20.66
N LEU A 110 7.14 8.23 21.00
CA LEU A 110 7.33 9.64 20.67
C LEU A 110 7.42 9.87 19.15
N SER A 111 8.04 8.95 18.40
CA SER A 111 8.16 9.06 16.95
C SER A 111 6.79 9.07 16.25
N ASN A 112 5.82 8.32 16.78
CA ASN A 112 4.43 8.37 16.33
C ASN A 112 3.78 9.74 16.62
N LEU A 113 4.01 10.28 17.82
CA LEU A 113 3.47 11.59 18.18
C LEU A 113 4.05 12.69 17.28
N ILE A 114 5.35 12.63 16.99
CA ILE A 114 6.01 13.56 16.05
C ILE A 114 5.37 13.46 14.66
N ASN A 115 5.15 12.25 14.13
CA ASN A 115 4.50 12.06 12.83
C ASN A 115 3.07 12.62 12.79
N ASN A 116 2.30 12.43 13.87
CA ASN A 116 0.95 12.98 13.99
C ASN A 116 0.97 14.52 14.08
N GLU A 117 1.91 15.10 14.82
CA GLU A 117 2.11 16.56 14.85
C GLU A 117 2.51 17.12 13.49
N ILE A 118 3.44 16.47 12.77
CA ILE A 118 3.82 16.86 11.40
C ILE A 118 2.58 16.84 10.48
N ALA A 119 1.75 15.81 10.54
CA ALA A 119 0.54 15.70 9.72
C ALA A 119 -0.48 16.80 10.06
N MET A 120 -0.66 17.11 11.34
CA MET A 120 -1.53 18.17 11.83
C MET A 120 -1.07 19.55 11.36
N ILE A 121 0.21 19.87 11.55
CA ILE A 121 0.79 21.15 11.14
C ILE A 121 0.78 21.29 9.62
N HIS A 122 1.06 20.21 8.89
CA HIS A 122 0.93 20.21 7.42
C HIS A 122 -0.50 20.56 6.99
N ASN A 123 -1.52 19.99 7.63
CA ASN A 123 -2.90 20.36 7.31
C ASN A 123 -3.20 21.84 7.59
N PHE A 124 -2.68 22.38 8.69
CA PHE A 124 -2.77 23.80 9.01
C PHE A 124 -2.11 24.68 7.94
N ILE A 125 -0.90 24.33 7.48
CA ILE A 125 -0.21 25.07 6.40
C ILE A 125 -1.04 25.00 5.11
N LYS A 126 -1.58 23.84 4.75
CA LYS A 126 -2.41 23.68 3.55
C LYS A 126 -3.64 24.57 3.56
N ILE A 127 -4.37 24.64 4.68
CA ILE A 127 -5.58 25.48 4.80
C ILE A 127 -5.22 26.96 4.60
N ASN A 128 -4.17 27.44 5.27
CA ASN A 128 -3.79 28.86 5.22
C ASN A 128 -3.10 29.25 3.90
N TYR A 129 -2.42 28.32 3.23
CA TYR A 129 -1.70 28.59 1.97
C TYR A 129 -2.55 28.35 0.71
N LYS A 130 -3.68 27.66 0.83
CA LYS A 130 -4.67 27.45 -0.25
C LYS A 130 -5.10 28.72 -1.02
N PRO A 131 -5.37 29.87 -0.39
CA PRO A 131 -5.72 31.09 -1.13
C PRO A 131 -4.57 31.65 -1.98
N VAL A 132 -3.31 31.37 -1.61
CA VAL A 132 -2.13 31.78 -2.39
C VAL A 132 -1.91 30.82 -3.54
N PHE A 133 -1.76 29.53 -3.26
CA PHE A 133 -1.45 28.52 -4.27
C PHE A 133 -2.22 27.22 -4.02
N SER A 134 -3.44 27.14 -4.56
CA SER A 134 -4.38 26.04 -4.36
C SER A 134 -3.93 24.72 -4.98
N GLU A 135 -3.18 24.76 -6.09
CA GLU A 135 -2.74 23.52 -6.77
C GLU A 135 -1.59 22.82 -6.04
N LEU A 136 -0.82 23.53 -5.19
CA LEU A 136 0.36 22.98 -4.51
C LEU A 136 0.04 21.74 -3.66
N GLU A 137 -1.11 21.73 -2.98
CA GLU A 137 -1.57 20.60 -2.16
C GLU A 137 -1.68 19.30 -2.99
N THR A 138 -2.14 19.41 -4.24
CA THR A 138 -2.32 18.25 -5.12
C THR A 138 -1.02 17.81 -5.77
N LEU A 139 -0.08 18.74 -5.97
CA LEU A 139 1.19 18.50 -6.64
C LEU A 139 2.24 17.89 -5.70
N VAL A 140 2.25 18.31 -4.44
CA VAL A 140 3.26 17.90 -3.45
C VAL A 140 2.57 17.33 -2.21
N LEU A 141 2.63 16.00 -2.08
CA LEU A 141 2.01 15.26 -0.98
C LEU A 141 2.89 15.17 0.27
N ASN A 142 4.21 15.23 0.09
CA ASN A 142 5.16 15.09 1.20
C ASN A 142 5.18 16.38 2.05
N PRO A 143 4.89 16.30 3.36
CA PRO A 143 4.85 17.47 4.26
C PRO A 143 6.15 18.29 4.29
N VAL A 144 7.31 17.62 4.24
CA VAL A 144 8.62 18.28 4.35
C VAL A 144 8.92 19.05 3.07
N ASP A 145 8.72 18.42 1.91
CA ASP A 145 8.96 19.06 0.61
C ASP A 145 7.98 20.22 0.39
N TYR A 146 6.71 20.04 0.80
CA TYR A 146 5.70 21.08 0.78
C TYR A 146 6.13 22.31 1.59
N SER A 147 6.57 22.11 2.83
CA SER A 147 7.01 23.20 3.72
C SER A 147 8.24 23.95 3.17
N LYS A 148 9.22 23.23 2.59
CA LYS A 148 10.39 23.84 1.94
C LYS A 148 10.01 24.70 0.73
N ILE A 149 9.06 24.22 -0.08
CA ILE A 149 8.58 24.95 -1.26
C ILE A 149 7.82 26.20 -0.85
N VAL A 150 6.97 26.11 0.19
CA VAL A 150 6.24 27.27 0.73
C VAL A 150 7.20 28.34 1.24
N MET A 151 8.26 27.97 1.97
CA MET A 151 9.28 28.91 2.45
C MET A 151 10.07 29.59 1.32
N LEU A 152 10.22 28.92 0.17
CA LEU A 152 11.00 29.41 -0.95
C LEU A 152 10.17 30.30 -1.88
N ILE A 153 8.94 29.88 -2.23
CA ILE A 153 8.02 30.65 -3.08
C ILE A 153 7.48 31.88 -2.32
N ASN A 154 7.34 31.78 -1.00
CA ASN A 154 6.67 32.77 -0.16
C ASN A 154 5.28 33.11 -0.73
N GLN A 155 5.07 34.37 -1.12
CA GLN A 155 3.83 34.82 -1.75
C GLN A 155 4.00 35.15 -3.24
N ASP A 156 5.20 35.27 -3.79
CA ASP A 156 5.37 35.84 -5.13
C ASP A 156 5.35 34.78 -6.24
N LEU A 157 4.16 34.55 -6.81
CA LEU A 157 3.98 33.59 -7.90
C LEU A 157 4.48 34.08 -9.28
N LYS A 158 4.84 35.36 -9.41
CA LYS A 158 5.28 35.95 -10.68
C LYS A 158 6.72 35.56 -11.05
N ASN A 159 7.59 35.46 -10.04
CA ASN A 159 9.02 35.21 -10.21
C ASN A 159 9.42 33.75 -9.94
N ILE A 160 8.46 32.81 -9.93
CA ILE A 160 8.73 31.38 -9.65
C ILE A 160 9.84 30.82 -10.55
N LYS A 161 9.95 31.29 -11.80
CA LYS A 161 11.00 30.88 -12.73
C LYS A 161 12.42 31.12 -12.20
N SER A 162 12.63 32.18 -11.42
CA SER A 162 13.95 32.48 -10.84
C SER A 162 14.36 31.45 -9.81
N TYR A 163 13.41 30.80 -9.13
CA TYR A 163 13.66 29.79 -8.12
C TYR A 163 13.73 28.36 -8.69
N GLU A 164 13.75 28.21 -10.02
CA GLU A 164 13.76 26.90 -10.68
C GLU A 164 14.92 26.02 -10.21
N ASP A 165 16.12 26.57 -10.07
CA ASP A 165 17.31 25.80 -9.70
C ASP A 165 17.28 25.32 -8.24
N GLU A 166 16.66 26.08 -7.35
CA GLU A 166 16.47 25.68 -5.96
C GLU A 166 15.34 24.65 -5.82
N LEU A 167 14.27 24.78 -6.61
CA LEU A 167 13.18 23.80 -6.68
C LEU A 167 13.64 22.42 -7.19
N LYS A 168 14.60 22.39 -8.13
CA LYS A 168 15.24 21.15 -8.62
C LYS A 168 16.03 20.41 -7.54
N ARG A 169 16.49 21.09 -6.48
CA ARG A 169 17.18 20.44 -5.35
C ARG A 169 16.21 19.71 -4.44
N ILE A 170 14.95 20.17 -4.38
CA ILE A 170 13.92 19.63 -3.49
C ILE A 170 13.11 18.55 -4.20
N THR A 171 12.73 18.77 -5.46
CA THR A 171 11.81 17.91 -6.23
C THR A 171 12.38 17.49 -7.58
N THR A 172 11.71 16.54 -8.24
CA THR A 172 12.13 16.07 -9.57
C THR A 172 11.85 17.11 -10.65
N ASN A 173 12.67 17.14 -11.71
CA ASN A 173 12.52 18.08 -12.82
C ASN A 173 11.09 18.10 -13.42
N GLU A 174 10.45 16.93 -13.52
CA GLU A 174 9.07 16.81 -14.00
C GLU A 174 8.09 17.58 -13.10
N LYS A 175 8.21 17.44 -11.78
CA LYS A 175 7.36 18.14 -10.80
C LYS A 175 7.64 19.64 -10.79
N VAL A 176 8.90 20.07 -10.91
CA VAL A 176 9.28 21.50 -10.98
C VAL A 176 8.55 22.22 -12.11
N LEU A 177 8.52 21.64 -13.31
CA LEU A 177 7.83 22.24 -14.45
C LEU A 177 6.33 22.36 -14.24
N ILE A 178 5.70 21.33 -13.66
CA ILE A 178 4.26 21.36 -13.35
C ILE A 178 3.96 22.42 -12.30
N ILE A 179 4.80 22.55 -11.27
CA ILE A 179 4.68 23.58 -10.24
C ILE A 179 4.82 25.00 -10.84
N ILE A 180 5.79 25.22 -11.73
CA ILE A 180 5.96 26.52 -12.41
C ILE A 180 4.74 26.84 -13.28
N MET A 181 4.25 25.87 -14.05
CA MET A 181 3.08 26.04 -14.91
C MET A 181 1.83 26.38 -14.09
N ALA A 182 1.58 25.62 -13.02
CA ALA A 182 0.49 25.83 -12.07
C ALA A 182 0.58 27.19 -11.38
N GLY A 183 1.76 27.56 -10.89
CA GLY A 183 1.99 28.84 -10.23
C GLY A 183 1.79 30.04 -11.15
N LEU A 184 2.25 29.97 -12.41
CA LEU A 184 2.00 31.02 -13.40
C LEU A 184 0.51 31.13 -13.78
N GLN A 185 -0.21 30.01 -13.86
CA GLN A 185 -1.65 29.99 -14.12
C GLN A 185 -2.45 30.58 -12.96
N GLN A 186 -1.97 30.42 -11.72
CA GLN A 186 -2.61 30.92 -10.51
C GLN A 186 -2.23 32.35 -10.13
N SER A 187 -1.07 32.85 -10.58
CA SER A 187 -0.61 34.23 -10.37
C SER A 187 -1.67 35.33 -10.57
N PRO A 188 -2.51 35.34 -11.63
CA PRO A 188 -3.52 36.38 -11.80
C PRO A 188 -4.71 36.30 -10.83
N LYS A 189 -4.92 35.16 -10.15
CA LYS A 189 -6.04 34.92 -9.22
C LYS A 189 -5.62 34.97 -7.75
N GLN A 190 -4.36 35.30 -7.48
CA GLN A 190 -3.79 35.25 -6.14
C GLN A 190 -4.44 36.29 -5.22
N VAL A 191 -4.80 35.87 -4.02
CA VAL A 191 -5.10 36.77 -2.90
C VAL A 191 -3.84 36.88 -2.04
N GLN A 192 -3.37 38.11 -1.80
CA GLN A 192 -2.29 38.35 -0.85
C GLN A 192 -2.82 38.16 0.57
N LEU A 193 -2.15 37.32 1.34
CA LEU A 193 -2.47 37.09 2.74
C LEU A 193 -2.02 38.29 3.58
N GLU A 194 -2.68 38.50 4.71
CA GLU A 194 -2.19 39.43 5.72
C GLU A 194 -0.84 38.95 6.29
N ASP A 195 0.08 39.89 6.49
CA ASP A 195 1.47 39.59 6.85
C ASP A 195 1.58 38.80 8.16
N GLU A 196 0.68 39.03 9.13
CA GLU A 196 0.64 38.28 10.39
C GLU A 196 0.29 36.80 10.18
N VAL A 197 -0.72 36.53 9.35
CA VAL A 197 -1.16 35.17 9.02
C VAL A 197 -0.05 34.44 8.25
N PHE A 198 0.62 35.14 7.33
CA PHE A 198 1.72 34.55 6.58
C PHE A 198 2.95 34.26 7.45
N LEU A 199 3.26 35.13 8.42
CA LEU A 199 4.33 34.89 9.38
C LEU A 199 4.05 33.64 10.24
N ASN A 200 2.79 33.39 10.59
CA ASN A 200 2.38 32.17 11.26
C ASN A 200 2.57 30.91 10.40
N VAL A 201 2.32 31.00 9.09
CA VAL A 201 2.61 29.93 8.13
C VAL A 201 4.12 29.66 8.05
N LEU A 202 4.96 30.69 8.02
CA LEU A 202 6.42 30.53 8.01
C LEU A 202 6.94 29.88 9.30
N LYS A 203 6.45 30.32 10.48
CA LYS A 203 6.75 29.68 11.77
C LYS A 203 6.31 28.21 11.79
N ALA A 204 5.15 27.89 11.21
CA ALA A 204 4.69 26.51 11.12
C ALA A 204 5.60 25.67 10.20
N CYS A 205 6.06 26.24 9.08
CA CYS A 205 7.01 25.57 8.19
C CYS A 205 8.35 25.28 8.87
N SER A 206 8.91 26.24 9.63
CA SER A 206 10.16 26.01 10.36
C SER A 206 10.00 24.92 11.43
N LEU A 207 8.85 24.87 12.11
CA LEU A 207 8.53 23.84 13.08
C LEU A 207 8.47 22.44 12.44
N VAL A 208 7.87 22.29 11.26
CA VAL A 208 7.88 21.01 10.52
C VAL A 208 9.31 20.56 10.20
N LEU A 209 10.19 21.49 9.82
CA LEU A 209 11.60 21.18 9.55
C LEU A 209 12.34 20.75 10.82
N GLU A 210 12.16 21.46 11.93
CA GLU A 210 12.74 21.10 13.24
C GLU A 210 12.30 19.69 13.68
N LEU A 211 11.01 19.36 13.58
CA LEU A 211 10.49 18.03 13.92
C LEU A 211 11.05 16.92 13.02
N ASN A 212 11.19 17.19 11.72
CA ASN A 212 11.75 16.22 10.79
C ASN A 212 13.25 15.97 11.04
N GLU A 213 14.02 17.01 11.39
CA GLU A 213 15.44 16.85 11.77
C GLU A 213 15.58 15.90 12.96
N ILE A 214 14.77 16.08 13.99
CA ILE A 214 14.77 15.22 15.19
C ILE A 214 14.35 13.80 14.84
N LEU A 215 13.34 13.62 13.98
CA LEU A 215 12.92 12.28 13.53
C LEU A 215 14.07 11.54 12.83
N VAL A 216 14.86 12.25 12.01
CA VAL A 216 16.06 11.69 11.36
C VAL A 216 17.13 11.32 12.39
N GLU A 217 17.38 12.18 13.38
CA GLU A 217 18.30 11.88 14.49
C GLU A 217 17.87 10.64 15.28
N LEU A 218 16.58 10.53 15.63
CA LEU A 218 16.02 9.35 16.30
C LEU A 218 16.18 8.09 15.44
N SER A 219 15.97 8.19 14.12
CA SER A 219 16.19 7.08 13.19
C SER A 219 17.64 6.61 13.15
N SER A 220 18.60 7.54 13.22
CA SER A 220 20.03 7.22 13.28
C SER A 220 20.39 6.57 14.61
N PHE A 221 19.91 7.12 15.72
CA PHE A 221 20.14 6.60 17.07
C PHE A 221 19.59 5.18 17.23
N ILE A 222 18.32 4.96 16.85
CA ILE A 222 17.70 3.63 16.88
C ILE A 222 18.53 2.69 16.01
N SER A 223 18.88 3.05 14.77
CA SER A 223 19.61 2.16 13.86
C SER A 223 20.90 1.59 14.45
N VAL A 224 21.64 2.38 15.24
CA VAL A 224 22.89 1.91 15.87
C VAL A 224 22.61 0.86 16.94
N LYS A 225 21.60 1.09 17.78
CA LYS A 225 21.29 0.22 18.93
C LYS A 225 20.34 -0.93 18.59
N LEU A 226 19.67 -0.87 17.44
CA LEU A 226 18.58 -1.79 17.05
C LEU A 226 18.99 -3.26 16.92
N SER A 227 20.27 -3.55 16.70
CA SER A 227 20.80 -4.92 16.68
C SER A 227 20.58 -5.65 18.01
N LYS A 228 20.62 -4.93 19.15
CA LYS A 228 20.36 -5.46 20.49
C LYS A 228 18.86 -5.72 20.72
N PHE A 229 17.98 -4.88 20.17
CA PHE A 229 16.53 -4.92 20.43
C PHE A 229 15.73 -5.76 19.44
N CYS A 230 16.09 -5.75 18.15
CA CYS A 230 15.38 -6.45 17.08
C CYS A 230 16.37 -7.30 16.26
N PRO A 231 17.01 -8.33 16.86
CA PRO A 231 18.06 -9.09 16.19
C PRO A 231 17.56 -9.79 14.93
N ASN A 232 16.35 -10.35 14.96
CA ASN A 232 15.79 -11.10 13.82
C ASN A 232 15.50 -10.20 12.61
N VAL A 233 14.79 -9.08 12.82
CA VAL A 233 14.39 -8.18 11.72
C VAL A 233 15.60 -7.41 11.19
N SER A 234 16.48 -6.98 12.09
CA SER A 234 17.73 -6.29 11.73
C SER A 234 18.67 -7.18 10.93
N ALA A 235 18.82 -8.46 11.30
CA ALA A 235 19.65 -9.41 10.54
C ALA A 235 19.10 -9.68 9.13
N ILE A 236 17.77 -9.64 8.97
CA ILE A 236 17.11 -9.89 7.70
C ILE A 236 17.19 -8.66 6.79
N ILE A 237 16.64 -7.51 7.20
CA ILE A 237 16.42 -6.35 6.29
C ILE A 237 17.56 -5.33 6.42
N GLY A 238 18.35 -5.42 7.49
CA GLY A 238 19.36 -4.45 7.88
C GLY A 238 18.86 -3.46 8.95
N PRO A 239 19.78 -2.84 9.71
CA PRO A 239 19.42 -1.97 10.83
C PRO A 239 18.74 -0.67 10.40
N LEU A 240 19.18 -0.07 9.28
CA LEU A 240 18.66 1.21 8.79
C LEU A 240 17.21 1.13 8.32
N THR A 241 16.87 0.12 7.51
CA THR A 241 15.51 -0.11 7.05
C THR A 241 14.60 -0.55 8.18
N THR A 242 15.13 -1.31 9.14
CA THR A 242 14.36 -1.73 10.32
C THR A 242 14.02 -0.55 11.22
N SER A 243 14.93 0.40 11.44
CA SER A 243 14.63 1.60 12.23
C SER A 243 13.56 2.47 11.55
N GLN A 244 13.64 2.63 10.22
CA GLN A 244 12.62 3.33 9.44
C GLN A 244 11.25 2.65 9.51
N LEU A 245 11.20 1.32 9.44
CA LEU A 245 9.96 0.56 9.60
C LEU A 245 9.38 0.72 10.99
N LEU A 246 10.21 0.65 12.04
CA LEU A 246 9.77 0.83 13.42
C LEU A 246 9.30 2.24 13.73
N ILE A 247 9.89 3.27 13.14
CA ILE A 247 9.41 4.65 13.26
C ILE A 247 8.08 4.82 12.53
N ALA A 248 7.91 4.18 11.38
CA ALA A 248 6.68 4.28 10.61
C ALA A 248 5.51 3.48 11.22
N THR A 249 5.79 2.34 11.88
CA THR A 249 4.77 1.58 12.62
C THR A 249 4.64 2.04 14.07
N GLY A 250 5.67 2.68 14.60
CA GLY A 250 5.79 3.21 15.96
C GLY A 250 6.10 2.22 17.06
N SER A 251 6.01 0.92 16.80
CA SER A 251 6.49 -0.12 17.72
C SER A 251 6.72 -1.43 17.00
N LEU A 252 7.53 -2.31 17.62
CA LEU A 252 7.72 -3.68 17.13
C LEU A 252 6.43 -4.49 17.22
N ARG A 253 5.62 -4.26 18.25
CA ARG A 253 4.30 -4.91 18.40
C ARG A 253 3.39 -4.53 17.24
N GLN A 254 3.34 -3.25 16.88
CA GLN A 254 2.52 -2.80 15.76
C GLN A 254 3.04 -3.35 14.43
N LEU A 255 4.36 -3.44 14.24
CA LEU A 255 4.96 -4.07 13.07
C LEU A 255 4.53 -5.54 12.95
N SER A 256 4.53 -6.30 14.05
CA SER A 256 4.06 -7.69 14.08
C SER A 256 2.56 -7.84 13.76
N LEU A 257 1.73 -6.89 14.20
CA LEU A 257 0.31 -6.86 13.87
C LEU A 257 0.03 -6.44 12.42
N THR A 258 0.96 -5.72 11.77
CA THR A 258 0.77 -5.31 10.38
C THR A 258 0.84 -6.52 9.44
N PRO A 259 -0.16 -6.71 8.56
CA PRO A 259 -0.14 -7.83 7.63
C PRO A 259 0.99 -7.63 6.60
N ALA A 260 1.62 -8.73 6.19
CA ALA A 260 2.75 -8.72 5.25
C ALA A 260 2.47 -8.00 3.92
N CYS A 261 1.20 -7.87 3.50
CA CYS A 261 0.84 -7.14 2.29
C CYS A 261 1.00 -5.61 2.40
N ASN A 262 1.00 -5.07 3.63
CA ASN A 262 1.06 -3.63 3.89
C ASN A 262 2.50 -3.14 4.12
N ILE A 263 3.43 -4.03 4.50
CA ILE A 263 4.81 -3.67 4.80
C ILE A 263 5.53 -3.04 3.60
N PRO A 264 5.42 -3.55 2.35
CA PRO A 264 6.10 -2.94 1.20
C PRO A 264 5.61 -1.53 0.84
N SER A 265 4.39 -1.15 1.26
CA SER A 265 3.83 0.19 1.03
C SER A 265 4.25 1.22 2.08
N LEU A 266 4.89 0.82 3.17
CA LEU A 266 5.40 1.75 4.18
C LEU A 266 6.54 2.59 3.60
N GLY A 267 6.49 3.91 3.77
CA GLY A 267 7.50 4.84 3.27
C GLY A 267 7.36 5.23 1.80
N VAL A 268 6.25 4.87 1.12
CA VAL A 268 6.00 5.32 -0.26
C VAL A 268 5.69 6.82 -0.26
N LYS A 269 6.62 7.62 -0.83
CA LYS A 269 6.50 9.10 -0.90
C LYS A 269 5.46 9.60 -1.90
N ASP A 270 5.20 8.83 -2.96
CA ASP A 270 4.29 9.18 -4.05
C ASP A 270 3.26 8.08 -4.27
N LEU A 271 2.23 8.01 -3.41
CA LEU A 271 1.18 6.99 -3.53
C LEU A 271 0.31 7.21 -4.79
N SER A 272 0.24 8.44 -5.29
CA SER A 272 -0.54 8.84 -6.47
C SER A 272 0.33 9.50 -7.53
N SER A 273 1.31 8.79 -8.09
CA SER A 273 1.94 9.25 -9.33
C SER A 273 0.97 9.03 -10.50
N THR A 274 -0.04 9.90 -10.61
CA THR A 274 -0.95 10.04 -11.77
C THR A 274 -0.16 10.24 -13.07
N THR A 275 1.13 10.58 -12.96
CA THR A 275 2.07 10.82 -14.06
C THR A 275 2.77 9.58 -14.61
N LYS A 276 2.75 8.42 -13.93
CA LYS A 276 3.40 7.20 -14.46
C LYS A 276 2.44 6.47 -15.41
N THR A 277 2.49 6.83 -16.69
CA THR A 277 1.72 6.17 -17.78
C THR A 277 2.02 4.67 -17.90
N ASN A 278 3.20 4.24 -17.45
CA ASN A 278 3.56 2.84 -17.20
C ASN A 278 4.13 2.72 -15.78
N PRO A 279 3.31 2.40 -14.76
CA PRO A 279 3.88 1.99 -13.49
C PRO A 279 4.69 0.73 -13.77
N GLY A 280 6.00 0.77 -13.50
CA GLY A 280 6.86 -0.39 -13.62
C GLY A 280 6.30 -1.61 -12.85
N PRO A 281 6.97 -2.78 -12.93
CA PRO A 281 6.48 -3.99 -12.27
C PRO A 281 6.24 -3.81 -10.76
N ILE A 282 6.93 -2.84 -10.15
CA ILE A 282 6.90 -2.50 -8.74
C ILE A 282 6.09 -1.21 -8.55
N ARG A 283 4.99 -1.31 -7.81
CA ARG A 283 4.14 -0.15 -7.46
C ARG A 283 4.50 0.44 -6.10
N ALA A 284 4.94 -0.41 -5.17
CA ALA A 284 5.28 -0.03 -3.81
C ALA A 284 6.79 0.17 -3.72
N THR A 285 7.23 1.42 -3.79
CA THR A 285 8.64 1.83 -3.59
C THR A 285 8.78 2.43 -2.20
N GLY A 286 8.60 1.59 -1.18
CA GLY A 286 8.72 1.96 0.24
C GLY A 286 10.12 1.67 0.80
N TYR A 287 10.24 1.58 2.12
CA TYR A 287 11.53 1.30 2.80
C TYR A 287 12.15 -0.03 2.35
N LEU A 288 11.35 -1.10 2.23
CA LEU A 288 11.83 -2.39 1.75
C LEU A 288 12.43 -2.34 0.33
N TYR A 289 11.91 -1.48 -0.54
CA TYR A 289 12.41 -1.36 -1.90
C TYR A 289 13.85 -0.79 -1.93
N HIS A 290 14.19 0.05 -0.95
CA HIS A 290 15.49 0.67 -0.81
C HIS A 290 16.46 -0.12 0.09
N CYS A 291 16.04 -1.28 0.59
CA CYS A 291 16.91 -2.19 1.32
C CYS A 291 18.06 -2.68 0.42
N ASP A 292 19.24 -2.84 1.00
CA ASP A 292 20.44 -3.33 0.31
C ASP A 292 20.18 -4.69 -0.35
N LEU A 293 19.44 -5.59 0.30
CA LEU A 293 19.10 -6.90 -0.27
C LEU A 293 18.34 -6.82 -1.59
N ILE A 294 17.50 -5.79 -1.78
CA ILE A 294 16.60 -5.68 -2.92
C ILE A 294 17.17 -4.73 -3.98
N ASN A 295 17.87 -3.68 -3.57
CA ASN A 295 18.37 -2.63 -4.46
C ASN A 295 19.33 -3.16 -5.54
N PHE A 296 20.10 -4.21 -5.24
CA PHE A 296 21.02 -4.83 -6.20
C PHE A 296 20.34 -5.84 -7.15
N LEU A 297 19.05 -6.16 -6.97
CA LEU A 297 18.35 -7.15 -7.77
C LEU A 297 17.78 -6.57 -9.07
N PRO A 298 17.67 -7.38 -10.14
CA PRO A 298 16.92 -7.01 -11.33
C PRO A 298 15.44 -6.74 -11.04
N LYS A 299 14.86 -5.72 -11.68
CA LYS A 299 13.46 -5.26 -11.48
C LYS A 299 12.39 -6.34 -11.65
N GLU A 300 12.67 -7.38 -12.42
CA GLU A 300 11.77 -8.52 -12.65
C GLU A 300 11.59 -9.38 -11.38
N ILE A 301 12.66 -9.51 -10.60
CA ILE A 301 12.75 -10.36 -9.41
C ILE A 301 12.42 -9.55 -8.15
N MET A 302 12.76 -8.26 -8.11
CA MET A 302 12.53 -7.38 -6.95
C MET A 302 11.11 -7.47 -6.39
N LYS A 303 10.07 -7.56 -7.25
CA LYS A 303 8.67 -7.71 -6.80
C LYS A 303 8.44 -9.01 -6.03
N GLN A 304 9.07 -10.09 -6.46
CA GLN A 304 8.94 -11.40 -5.84
C GLN A 304 9.79 -11.46 -4.56
N ALA A 305 10.99 -10.89 -4.58
CA ALA A 305 11.89 -10.78 -3.44
C ALA A 305 11.24 -10.00 -2.28
N MET A 306 10.61 -8.85 -2.54
CA MET A 306 9.86 -8.10 -1.51
C MET A 306 8.71 -8.86 -0.85
N ARG A 307 8.23 -9.96 -1.45
CA ARG A 307 7.12 -10.76 -0.91
C ARG A 307 7.59 -12.04 -0.23
N ILE A 308 8.82 -12.48 -0.49
CA ILE A 308 9.32 -13.79 -0.11
C ILE A 308 10.82 -13.65 0.14
N GLU A 309 11.22 -13.70 1.40
CA GLU A 309 12.60 -13.97 1.74
C GLU A 309 12.86 -15.48 1.74
N ILE A 310 14.04 -15.81 1.22
CA ILE A 310 14.93 -16.94 1.48
C ILE A 310 15.92 -16.80 0.34
N GLU A 311 17.18 -16.47 0.63
CA GLU A 311 18.27 -16.31 -0.34
C GLU A 311 18.26 -17.43 -1.40
N ASN A 312 18.03 -18.69 -0.98
CA ASN A 312 17.93 -19.85 -1.88
C ASN A 312 16.85 -19.71 -2.98
N LYS A 313 15.78 -18.96 -2.71
CA LYS A 313 14.71 -18.70 -3.69
C LYS A 313 15.05 -17.54 -4.61
N ILE A 314 15.79 -16.54 -4.10
CA ILE A 314 16.34 -15.45 -4.93
C ILE A 314 17.34 -16.06 -5.91
N ASP A 315 18.26 -16.89 -5.44
CA ASP A 315 19.21 -17.62 -6.30
C ASP A 315 18.49 -18.45 -7.36
N LYS A 316 17.42 -19.15 -6.98
CA LYS A 316 16.59 -19.91 -7.91
C LYS A 316 15.82 -19.05 -8.94
N LEU A 317 15.53 -17.79 -8.62
CA LEU A 317 14.89 -16.87 -9.56
C LEU A 317 15.91 -16.18 -10.47
N LEU A 318 17.14 -16.00 -9.99
CA LEU A 318 18.26 -15.52 -10.78
C LEU A 318 18.76 -16.58 -11.77
N THR A 319 18.63 -17.87 -11.43
CA THR A 319 19.01 -18.92 -12.37
C THR A 319 18.07 -18.96 -13.57
N PRO A 320 18.60 -18.87 -14.80
CA PRO A 320 17.77 -19.02 -15.99
C PRO A 320 17.17 -20.43 -16.01
N PRO A 321 15.95 -20.59 -16.58
CA PRO A 321 15.37 -21.92 -16.71
C PRO A 321 16.28 -22.80 -17.56
N GLU A 322 16.45 -24.05 -17.14
CA GLU A 322 17.18 -25.04 -17.92
C GLU A 322 16.56 -25.17 -19.31
N MET A 323 17.41 -25.17 -20.35
CA MET A 323 16.92 -25.32 -21.73
C MET A 323 16.28 -26.68 -21.90
N THR A 324 14.99 -26.71 -22.21
CA THR A 324 14.31 -27.95 -22.56
C THR A 324 14.72 -28.37 -23.96
N ASN A 325 15.10 -29.64 -24.14
CA ASN A 325 15.37 -30.21 -25.46
C ASN A 325 14.17 -30.04 -26.40
N ASP A 326 14.46 -29.87 -27.70
CA ASP A 326 13.43 -29.75 -28.72
C ASP A 326 12.55 -31.00 -28.75
N LYS A 327 11.24 -30.79 -28.58
CA LYS A 327 10.27 -31.88 -28.64
C LYS A 327 10.15 -32.36 -30.07
N ALA A 328 10.70 -33.55 -30.34
CA ALA A 328 10.54 -34.22 -31.62
C ALA A 328 9.06 -34.36 -31.97
N LEU A 329 8.74 -34.13 -33.25
CA LEU A 329 7.38 -34.32 -33.75
C LEU A 329 6.96 -35.79 -33.55
N PRO A 330 5.66 -36.05 -33.26
CA PRO A 330 5.17 -37.41 -33.23
C PRO A 330 5.36 -38.06 -34.59
N ILE A 331 5.76 -39.34 -34.59
CA ILE A 331 5.99 -40.11 -35.81
C ILE A 331 4.71 -40.04 -36.69
N PRO A 332 4.82 -39.72 -38.00
CA PRO A 332 3.69 -39.70 -38.92
C PRO A 332 3.09 -41.09 -39.18
N ILE A 333 2.47 -41.69 -38.17
CA ILE A 333 1.78 -42.98 -38.27
C ILE A 333 0.28 -42.70 -38.44
N GLU A 334 -0.29 -43.17 -39.55
CA GLU A 334 -1.73 -43.12 -39.76
C GLU A 334 -2.44 -44.12 -38.82
N SER A 335 -3.06 -43.60 -37.77
CA SER A 335 -3.90 -44.38 -36.88
C SER A 335 -5.37 -44.35 -37.34
N LYS A 336 -6.07 -45.49 -37.24
CA LYS A 336 -7.51 -45.54 -37.53
C LYS A 336 -8.26 -44.57 -36.61
N SER A 337 -9.04 -43.66 -37.19
CA SER A 337 -9.77 -42.64 -36.44
C SER A 337 -10.81 -43.23 -35.48
N LYS A 338 -10.88 -42.70 -34.26
CA LYS A 338 -11.91 -43.09 -33.28
C LYS A 338 -13.23 -42.40 -33.63
N LYS A 339 -14.21 -43.14 -34.12
CA LYS A 339 -15.56 -42.63 -34.43
C LYS A 339 -16.35 -42.42 -33.14
N ARG A 340 -16.79 -41.19 -32.88
CA ARG A 340 -17.63 -40.83 -31.71
C ARG A 340 -18.87 -40.07 -32.18
N GLY A 341 -20.05 -40.50 -31.72
CA GLY A 341 -21.35 -39.92 -32.11
C GLY A 341 -22.01 -39.00 -31.07
N GLY A 342 -21.36 -38.73 -29.93
CA GLY A 342 -21.99 -38.03 -28.81
C GLY A 342 -22.29 -36.55 -29.04
N ARG A 343 -23.28 -36.00 -28.33
CA ARG A 343 -23.72 -34.58 -28.43
C ARG A 343 -22.57 -33.58 -28.27
N ARG A 344 -21.67 -33.80 -27.30
CA ARG A 344 -20.50 -32.94 -27.07
C ARG A 344 -19.52 -32.97 -28.24
N PHE A 345 -19.28 -34.16 -28.79
CA PHE A 345 -18.39 -34.34 -29.94
C PHE A 345 -19.00 -33.73 -31.21
N ARG A 346 -20.32 -33.89 -31.43
CA ARG A 346 -21.04 -33.25 -32.54
C ARG A 346 -20.94 -31.73 -32.47
N LYS A 347 -21.20 -31.13 -31.29
CA LYS A 347 -21.02 -29.68 -31.08
C LYS A 347 -19.58 -29.20 -31.30
N MET A 348 -18.58 -30.01 -30.95
CA MET A 348 -17.17 -29.69 -31.20
C MET A 348 -16.86 -29.76 -32.70
N LYS A 349 -17.30 -30.84 -33.37
CA LYS A 349 -17.14 -31.03 -34.82
C LYS A 349 -17.84 -29.92 -35.61
N GLU A 350 -19.04 -29.50 -35.19
CA GLU A 350 -19.78 -28.37 -35.77
C GLU A 350 -18.99 -27.05 -35.78
N ARG A 351 -18.07 -26.82 -34.82
CA ARG A 351 -17.24 -25.61 -34.78
C ARG A 351 -16.10 -25.63 -35.80
N PHE A 352 -15.56 -26.81 -36.10
CA PHE A 352 -14.39 -26.97 -36.97
C PHE A 352 -14.76 -27.38 -38.39
N GLN A 353 -15.90 -28.04 -38.57
CA GLN A 353 -16.37 -28.44 -39.90
C GLN A 353 -16.90 -27.21 -40.65
N MET A 354 -16.75 -27.24 -41.98
CA MET A 354 -17.35 -26.23 -42.85
C MET A 354 -18.86 -26.16 -42.62
N SER A 355 -19.36 -24.94 -42.43
CA SER A 355 -20.81 -24.69 -42.33
C SER A 355 -21.49 -25.03 -43.65
N ASP A 356 -22.78 -25.33 -43.62
CA ASP A 356 -23.51 -25.67 -44.85
C ASP A 356 -23.60 -24.48 -45.82
N LEU A 357 -23.58 -23.24 -45.29
CA LEU A 357 -23.43 -22.01 -46.08
C LEU A 357 -22.09 -22.00 -46.81
N ARG A 358 -20.98 -22.28 -46.11
CA ARG A 358 -19.65 -22.31 -46.74
C ARG A 358 -19.51 -23.48 -47.71
N LYS A 359 -20.14 -24.63 -47.45
CA LYS A 359 -20.21 -25.74 -48.41
C LYS A 359 -20.97 -25.37 -49.68
N ALA A 360 -22.03 -24.56 -49.58
CA ALA A 360 -22.78 -24.07 -50.74
C ALA A 360 -22.02 -22.97 -51.49
N GLN A 361 -21.29 -22.12 -50.78
CA GLN A 361 -20.37 -21.15 -51.38
C GLN A 361 -19.28 -21.85 -52.19
N ASN A 362 -18.75 -22.98 -51.70
CA ASN A 362 -17.77 -23.79 -52.43
C ASN A 362 -18.34 -24.56 -53.63
N LYS A 363 -19.66 -24.47 -53.91
CA LYS A 363 -20.28 -25.06 -55.09
C LYS A 363 -20.47 -23.96 -56.13
N MET A 364 -20.00 -24.21 -57.35
CA MET A 364 -20.19 -23.33 -58.50
C MET A 364 -21.22 -23.91 -59.45
N GLU A 365 -22.07 -23.07 -60.05
CA GLU A 365 -22.98 -23.48 -61.10
C GLU A 365 -22.21 -23.61 -62.42
N PHE A 366 -22.36 -24.74 -63.09
CA PHE A 366 -21.65 -24.97 -64.35
C PHE A 366 -22.28 -24.15 -65.49
N GLY A 367 -21.45 -23.47 -66.27
CA GLY A 367 -21.88 -22.74 -67.46
C GLY A 367 -22.53 -21.36 -67.21
N LYS A 368 -22.47 -20.85 -65.97
CA LYS A 368 -22.89 -19.48 -65.62
C LYS A 368 -21.78 -18.75 -64.85
N GLU A 369 -21.72 -17.44 -65.01
CA GLU A 369 -20.84 -16.57 -64.24
C GLU A 369 -21.24 -16.56 -62.75
N GLU A 370 -20.26 -16.43 -61.86
CA GLU A 370 -20.46 -16.47 -60.42
C GLU A 370 -20.94 -15.11 -59.87
N ASP A 371 -21.87 -15.13 -58.92
CA ASP A 371 -22.23 -13.94 -58.15
C ASP A 371 -21.06 -13.57 -57.21
N SER A 372 -20.40 -12.43 -57.42
CA SER A 372 -19.34 -11.92 -56.53
C SER A 372 -19.80 -10.72 -55.68
N ILE A 373 -19.21 -10.57 -54.48
CA ILE A 373 -19.30 -9.34 -53.67
C ILE A 373 -17.89 -8.81 -53.50
N ILE A 374 -17.70 -7.51 -53.71
CA ILE A 374 -16.44 -6.83 -53.41
C ILE A 374 -16.34 -6.61 -51.91
N ASN A 375 -15.31 -7.18 -51.29
CA ASN A 375 -15.03 -6.98 -49.87
C ASN A 375 -14.60 -5.54 -49.57
N ALA A 376 -14.60 -5.16 -48.28
CA ALA A 376 -14.05 -3.88 -47.82
C ALA A 376 -12.57 -3.64 -48.21
N MET A 377 -11.84 -4.70 -48.59
CA MET A 377 -10.45 -4.65 -49.09
C MET A 377 -10.35 -4.53 -50.62
N GLY A 378 -11.48 -4.44 -51.34
CA GLY A 378 -11.53 -4.32 -52.80
C GLY A 378 -11.39 -5.65 -53.56
N GLU A 379 -11.27 -6.78 -52.87
CA GLU A 379 -11.18 -8.11 -53.49
C GLU A 379 -12.57 -8.70 -53.78
N GLU A 380 -12.73 -9.33 -54.93
CA GLU A 380 -13.96 -10.05 -55.30
C GLU A 380 -14.06 -11.40 -54.58
N VAL A 381 -15.14 -11.58 -53.82
CA VAL A 381 -15.48 -12.86 -53.18
C VAL A 381 -16.67 -13.48 -53.86
N GLY A 382 -16.43 -14.62 -54.51
CA GLY A 382 -17.47 -15.47 -55.07
C GLY A 382 -18.40 -16.06 -54.01
N LEU A 383 -19.71 -16.00 -54.26
CA LEU A 383 -20.77 -16.54 -53.40
C LEU A 383 -21.22 -17.95 -53.80
N GLY A 384 -20.76 -18.47 -54.94
CA GLY A 384 -21.19 -19.74 -55.50
C GLY A 384 -22.71 -19.93 -55.46
N MET A 385 -23.13 -21.02 -54.81
CA MET A 385 -24.55 -21.37 -54.64
C MET A 385 -25.16 -20.92 -53.30
N SER A 386 -24.51 -20.03 -52.54
CA SER A 386 -25.00 -19.65 -51.20
C SER A 386 -26.08 -18.56 -51.18
N LYS A 387 -26.37 -17.90 -52.31
CA LYS A 387 -27.36 -16.82 -52.40
C LYS A 387 -28.80 -17.36 -52.39
N SER A 388 -29.59 -16.98 -51.39
CA SER A 388 -31.01 -17.34 -51.27
C SER A 388 -31.85 -16.48 -52.22
N GLY A 389 -32.71 -17.09 -53.05
CA GLY A 389 -33.73 -16.37 -53.83
C GLY A 389 -33.86 -16.66 -55.32
N GLY A 390 -33.12 -17.63 -55.89
CA GLY A 390 -33.26 -18.04 -57.30
C GLY A 390 -33.87 -19.44 -57.47
N GLN A 391 -34.68 -19.66 -58.51
CA GLN A 391 -35.26 -20.96 -58.85
C GLN A 391 -34.14 -21.99 -59.07
N GLY A 392 -34.07 -23.02 -58.21
CA GLY A 392 -33.00 -24.04 -58.22
C GLY A 392 -31.88 -23.85 -57.18
N ARG A 393 -31.96 -22.84 -56.30
CA ARG A 393 -30.93 -22.58 -55.26
C ARG A 393 -31.37 -23.04 -53.86
N LEU A 394 -30.40 -23.41 -53.02
CA LEU A 394 -30.61 -24.01 -51.71
C LEU A 394 -30.99 -22.95 -50.66
N ASN A 395 -32.08 -23.17 -49.92
CA ASN A 395 -32.41 -22.35 -48.75
C ASN A 395 -31.58 -22.84 -47.54
N ILE A 396 -30.57 -22.06 -47.12
CA ILE A 396 -29.59 -22.49 -46.12
C ILE A 396 -29.80 -21.73 -44.82
N ASN A 397 -30.14 -22.46 -43.75
CA ASN A 397 -30.25 -21.89 -42.41
C ASN A 397 -28.86 -21.65 -41.80
N ILE A 398 -28.62 -20.44 -41.30
CA ILE A 398 -27.36 -20.05 -40.66
C ILE A 398 -27.31 -20.64 -39.25
N ASN A 399 -26.23 -21.38 -38.94
CA ASN A 399 -26.05 -22.01 -37.63
C ASN A 399 -25.34 -21.07 -36.65
N ALA A 400 -25.97 -20.71 -35.53
CA ALA A 400 -25.36 -19.87 -34.49
C ALA A 400 -24.20 -20.54 -33.72
N ASN A 401 -24.01 -21.86 -33.85
CA ASN A 401 -22.95 -22.60 -33.16
C ASN A 401 -21.55 -22.30 -33.73
N THR A 402 -21.45 -21.79 -34.96
CA THR A 402 -20.19 -21.38 -35.60
C THR A 402 -19.78 -19.95 -35.26
N ASN A 403 -20.59 -19.20 -34.51
CA ASN A 403 -20.23 -17.85 -34.07
C ASN A 403 -18.96 -17.87 -33.23
N ALA A 404 -18.11 -16.86 -33.43
CA ALA A 404 -16.89 -16.68 -32.68
C ALA A 404 -17.20 -16.59 -31.18
N LYS A 405 -16.46 -17.36 -30.38
CA LYS A 405 -16.55 -17.33 -28.91
C LYS A 405 -15.23 -16.86 -28.36
N MET A 406 -15.31 -16.12 -27.26
CA MET A 406 -14.13 -15.68 -26.53
C MET A 406 -13.47 -16.85 -25.81
N SER A 407 -12.15 -16.81 -25.67
CA SER A 407 -11.40 -17.78 -24.87
C SER A 407 -11.78 -17.67 -23.39
N LYS A 408 -11.57 -18.73 -22.62
CA LYS A 408 -11.82 -18.70 -21.17
C LYS A 408 -11.02 -17.59 -20.48
N SER A 409 -9.77 -17.36 -20.90
CA SER A 409 -8.94 -16.28 -20.36
C SER A 409 -9.52 -14.90 -20.68
N MET A 410 -9.99 -14.68 -21.91
CA MET A 410 -10.59 -13.39 -22.31
C MET A 410 -11.93 -13.15 -21.60
N ILE A 411 -12.76 -14.19 -21.45
CA ILE A 411 -14.02 -14.11 -20.69
C ILE A 411 -13.73 -13.70 -19.24
N ASN A 412 -12.78 -14.38 -18.58
CA ASN A 412 -12.40 -14.04 -17.21
C ASN A 412 -11.86 -12.60 -17.11
N ARG A 413 -11.08 -12.16 -18.11
CA ARG A 413 -10.56 -10.78 -18.16
C ARG A 413 -11.69 -9.75 -18.25
N LEU A 414 -12.64 -9.97 -19.16
CA LEU A 414 -13.80 -9.10 -19.36
C LEU A 414 -14.72 -9.10 -18.14
N GLN A 415 -14.94 -10.25 -17.51
CA GLN A 415 -15.74 -10.34 -16.29
C GLN A 415 -15.09 -9.58 -15.13
N LYS A 416 -13.77 -9.72 -14.95
CA LYS A 416 -13.02 -8.99 -13.93
C LYS A 416 -13.09 -7.47 -14.17
N GLN A 417 -12.96 -7.02 -15.41
CA GLN A 417 -13.10 -5.61 -15.77
C GLN A 417 -14.51 -5.07 -15.45
N LYS A 418 -15.57 -5.83 -15.79
CA LYS A 418 -16.95 -5.46 -15.47
C LYS A 418 -17.22 -5.39 -13.96
N GLN A 419 -16.62 -6.27 -13.16
CA GLN A 419 -16.71 -6.21 -11.69
C GLN A 419 -16.02 -4.97 -11.13
N SER A 420 -14.86 -4.58 -11.66
CA SER A 420 -14.19 -3.35 -11.26
C SER A 420 -15.03 -2.10 -11.55
N SER A 421 -15.68 -2.03 -12.72
CA SER A 421 -16.59 -0.93 -13.06
C SER A 421 -17.89 -0.92 -12.25
N ALA A 422 -18.26 -2.02 -11.60
CA ALA A 422 -19.41 -2.03 -10.69
C ALA A 422 -19.10 -1.37 -9.34
N ASN A 423 -17.82 -1.13 -8.99
CA ASN A 423 -17.47 -0.35 -7.82
C ASN A 423 -17.69 1.16 -8.02
N ASP A 424 -17.78 1.64 -9.26
CA ASP A 424 -18.11 3.04 -9.59
C ASP A 424 -19.55 3.41 -9.18
N THR A 425 -20.40 2.43 -8.80
CA THR A 425 -21.73 2.74 -8.24
C THR A 425 -21.64 3.39 -6.84
N LEU A 426 -20.49 3.32 -6.16
CA LEU A 426 -20.27 4.11 -4.94
C LEU A 426 -20.15 5.60 -5.25
N ASP A 427 -19.59 5.98 -6.42
CA ASP A 427 -19.56 7.37 -6.86
C ASP A 427 -20.96 7.89 -7.22
N THR A 428 -21.90 7.00 -7.58
CA THR A 428 -23.29 7.39 -7.82
C THR A 428 -24.04 7.71 -6.52
N PHE A 429 -23.66 7.09 -5.39
CA PHE A 429 -24.24 7.38 -4.07
C PHE A 429 -23.65 8.65 -3.42
N THR A 430 -22.42 9.04 -3.74
CA THR A 430 -21.79 10.25 -3.17
C THR A 430 -22.21 11.54 -3.87
N LEU A 431 -22.82 11.45 -5.06
CA LEU A 431 -23.37 12.60 -5.81
C LEU A 431 -24.87 12.86 -5.55
N SER A 432 -25.57 12.02 -4.79
CA SER A 432 -26.95 12.31 -4.38
C SER A 432 -26.96 13.19 -3.12
N ASN A 433 -27.15 14.48 -3.32
CA ASN A 433 -27.44 15.47 -2.27
C ASN A 433 -28.71 15.05 -1.49
N PRO A 434 -28.76 15.11 -0.15
CA PRO A 434 -29.87 14.60 0.67
C PRO A 434 -31.10 15.53 0.73
N GLU A 435 -31.32 16.35 -0.29
CA GLU A 435 -32.47 17.27 -0.37
C GLU A 435 -33.20 17.10 -1.69
N THR A 436 -33.78 15.93 -1.93
CA THR A 436 -35.02 15.81 -2.73
C THR A 436 -35.81 14.60 -2.22
N GLU A 437 -37.11 14.80 -2.01
CA GLU A 437 -38.03 13.88 -1.36
C GLU A 437 -38.15 12.49 -2.02
N PRO A 438 -38.60 11.46 -1.27
CA PRO A 438 -38.39 10.07 -1.61
C PRO A 438 -39.58 9.51 -2.37
N ASN A 439 -39.46 9.29 -3.68
CA ASN A 439 -40.35 8.37 -4.40
C ASN A 439 -39.73 8.01 -5.76
N THR A 440 -38.97 6.90 -5.82
CA THR A 440 -38.84 5.96 -6.97
C THR A 440 -37.52 5.16 -6.93
N SER A 441 -37.25 4.34 -5.91
CA SER A 441 -36.17 3.33 -6.02
C SER A 441 -36.23 2.16 -5.02
N ILE A 442 -37.41 1.67 -4.66
CA ILE A 442 -37.50 0.47 -3.78
C ILE A 442 -37.32 -0.84 -4.58
N ASN A 443 -37.41 -0.79 -5.91
CA ASN A 443 -37.43 -2.00 -6.74
C ASN A 443 -36.05 -2.63 -7.05
N SER A 444 -34.93 -1.96 -6.73
CA SER A 444 -33.57 -2.48 -6.98
C SER A 444 -33.02 -3.36 -5.85
N LEU A 445 -33.46 -3.12 -4.61
CA LEU A 445 -33.01 -3.86 -3.43
C LEU A 445 -33.67 -5.26 -3.36
N ALA A 446 -34.94 -5.37 -3.78
CA ALA A 446 -35.67 -6.64 -3.88
C ALA A 446 -35.08 -7.57 -4.95
N THR A 447 -34.52 -7.02 -6.05
CA THR A 447 -33.87 -7.83 -7.08
C THR A 447 -32.55 -8.42 -6.59
N LEU A 448 -31.79 -7.70 -5.75
CA LEU A 448 -30.53 -8.20 -5.19
C LEU A 448 -30.73 -9.31 -4.14
N LEU A 449 -31.77 -9.23 -3.30
CA LEU A 449 -32.08 -10.32 -2.36
C LEU A 449 -32.47 -11.63 -3.08
N SER A 450 -33.15 -11.54 -4.22
CA SER A 450 -33.53 -12.72 -5.02
C SER A 450 -32.34 -13.44 -5.67
N ILE A 451 -31.25 -12.71 -5.94
CA ILE A 451 -30.05 -13.24 -6.60
C ILE A 451 -29.08 -13.87 -5.59
N ALA A 452 -29.07 -13.41 -4.33
CA ALA A 452 -28.23 -13.96 -3.27
C ALA A 452 -28.80 -15.24 -2.63
N GLY A 453 -30.14 -15.40 -2.56
CA GLY A 453 -30.79 -16.53 -1.87
C GLY A 453 -30.74 -17.89 -2.59
N ASN A 454 -30.52 -17.92 -3.91
CA ASN A 454 -30.77 -19.13 -4.71
C ASN A 454 -29.54 -20.03 -4.99
N LYS A 455 -28.40 -19.82 -4.32
CA LYS A 455 -27.18 -20.63 -4.53
C LYS A 455 -26.81 -21.60 -3.41
N TRP A 456 -27.55 -21.65 -2.29
CA TRP A 456 -27.22 -22.54 -1.17
C TRP A 456 -28.06 -23.83 -1.10
N PHE A 457 -29.23 -23.91 -1.74
CA PHE A 457 -30.18 -25.01 -1.48
C PHE A 457 -30.51 -25.95 -2.66
N THR A 458 -29.64 -26.10 -3.65
CA THR A 458 -29.84 -27.09 -4.74
C THR A 458 -28.99 -28.36 -4.59
N GLY A 459 -28.46 -28.64 -3.40
CA GLY A 459 -27.60 -29.80 -3.12
C GLY A 459 -28.26 -30.99 -2.40
N MET A 460 -29.53 -30.94 -2.01
CA MET A 460 -30.18 -32.03 -1.27
C MET A 460 -31.59 -32.34 -1.79
N LYS A 461 -31.68 -33.37 -2.63
CA LYS A 461 -32.84 -34.26 -2.90
C LYS A 461 -32.24 -35.44 -3.69
N ARG A 462 -32.46 -36.72 -3.42
CA ARG A 462 -33.33 -37.49 -2.52
C ARG A 462 -32.67 -38.88 -2.48
N LEU A 463 -32.37 -39.41 -1.30
CA LEU A 463 -32.30 -40.86 -1.11
C LEU A 463 -33.76 -41.31 -0.95
N GLN A 464 -34.22 -42.12 -1.89
CA GLN A 464 -35.52 -42.79 -1.83
C GLN A 464 -35.32 -44.10 -1.06
N ASP A 465 -36.15 -44.29 -0.03
CA ASP A 465 -36.39 -45.58 0.60
C ASP A 465 -36.86 -46.59 -0.45
N GLU A 466 -36.17 -47.72 -0.57
CA GLU A 466 -36.79 -48.98 -0.97
C GLU A 466 -36.56 -49.99 0.15
N GLY A 467 -37.68 -50.50 0.66
CA GLY A 467 -37.75 -51.44 1.75
C GLY A 467 -37.24 -52.82 1.39
N ASN A 468 -36.99 -53.58 2.46
CA ASN A 468 -36.79 -55.02 2.50
C ASN A 468 -37.47 -55.77 1.36
N ASP A 469 -36.67 -56.45 0.55
CA ASP A 469 -37.04 -57.79 0.11
C ASP A 469 -35.85 -58.73 0.05
N THR A 470 -36.13 -59.92 0.54
CA THR A 470 -35.21 -61.01 0.86
C THR A 470 -34.70 -61.73 -0.40
N ASN A 471 -33.61 -62.47 -0.23
CA ASN A 471 -33.04 -63.47 -1.14
C ASN A 471 -32.26 -63.00 -2.37
N LYS A 472 -30.92 -63.06 -2.27
CA LYS A 472 -30.09 -63.90 -3.18
C LYS A 472 -28.71 -64.20 -2.59
N LYS A 473 -28.37 -65.48 -2.64
CA LYS A 473 -27.21 -66.17 -2.07
C LYS A 473 -25.84 -65.65 -2.61
N PRO A 474 -24.75 -65.85 -1.86
CA PRO A 474 -23.39 -65.60 -2.35
C PRO A 474 -22.90 -66.81 -3.14
N LYS A 475 -22.23 -66.61 -4.28
CA LYS A 475 -21.36 -67.63 -4.90
C LYS A 475 -20.29 -66.99 -5.80
N PHE A 476 -19.05 -67.23 -5.38
CA PHE A 476 -17.76 -67.31 -6.09
C PHE A 476 -17.23 -66.07 -6.80
#